data_AF-A0A4P7F6X7-F1
#
_entry.id   AF-A0A4P7F6X7-F1
#
_cell.length_a   1.000
_cell.length_b   1.000
_cell.length_c   1.000
_cell.angle_alpha   90.00
_cell.angle_beta   90.00
_cell.angle_gamma   90.00
#
_symmetry.space_group_name_H-M   'P 1'
#
loop_
_entity.id
_entity.type
_entity.pdbx_description
1 polymer ?
#
loop_
_entity_poly.entity_id
_entity_poly.type
_entity_poly.pdbx_seq_one_letter_code
_entity_poly.pdbx_strand_id
1 'polypeptide(L)'
;MWPGFPAPGTNGLDENVKRFQHFALDIQKAYADALSRQAVPYVAAMRELGHSLAGLNQSAKPQDIAAAQLQAYAAFFENASPWSDFVQKFDHRCASFAREMAQELRKSSGGEPPV
;
A
#
# COMPACT_ATOMS: atom_id res chain seq x y z
N MET A 1 -38.47 7.26 -22.67
CA MET A 1 -37.90 8.62 -22.52
C MET A 1 -36.95 8.53 -21.33
N TRP A 2 -35.64 8.46 -21.58
CA TRP A 2 -34.62 8.32 -20.53
C TRP A 2 -34.32 9.72 -19.98
N PRO A 3 -34.28 9.95 -18.65
CA PRO A 3 -33.95 11.27 -18.13
C PRO A 3 -32.49 11.57 -18.44
N GLY A 4 -32.27 12.70 -19.12
CA GLY A 4 -30.96 13.16 -19.55
C GLY A 4 -30.04 13.36 -18.35
N PHE A 5 -28.93 12.63 -18.35
CA PHE A 5 -27.76 13.04 -17.59
C PHE A 5 -27.27 14.37 -18.20
N PRO A 6 -27.03 15.42 -17.40
CA PRO A 6 -26.31 16.57 -17.90
C PRO A 6 -24.96 16.06 -18.39
N ALA A 7 -24.66 16.27 -19.67
CA ALA A 7 -23.36 15.91 -20.22
C ALA A 7 -22.29 16.64 -19.39
N PRO A 8 -21.42 15.93 -18.67
CA PRO A 8 -20.34 16.60 -17.96
C PRO A 8 -19.48 17.26 -19.03
N GLY A 9 -19.32 18.59 -18.95
CA GLY A 9 -18.36 19.29 -19.79
C GLY A 9 -17.02 18.57 -19.72
N THR A 10 -16.36 18.40 -20.86
CA THR A 10 -15.11 17.65 -21.03
C THR A 10 -14.03 17.98 -19.99
N ASN A 11 -14.07 19.20 -19.42
CA ASN A 11 -13.19 19.66 -18.34
C ASN A 11 -13.38 18.91 -17.01
N GLY A 12 -14.61 18.53 -16.64
CA GLY A 12 -14.88 17.82 -15.38
C GLY A 12 -14.43 16.36 -15.41
N LEU A 13 -14.42 15.72 -16.58
CA LEU A 13 -13.89 14.37 -16.75
C LEU A 13 -12.36 14.36 -16.63
N ASP A 14 -11.68 15.31 -17.27
CA ASP A 14 -10.22 15.44 -17.24
C ASP A 14 -9.70 15.67 -15.81
N GLU A 15 -10.37 16.53 -15.03
CA GLU A 15 -10.01 16.75 -13.62
C GLU A 15 -10.21 15.50 -12.75
N ASN A 16 -11.31 14.77 -12.94
CA ASN A 16 -11.56 13.53 -12.19
C ASN A 16 -10.56 12.43 -12.54
N VAL A 17 -10.18 12.31 -13.82
CA VAL A 17 -9.12 11.40 -14.27
C VAL A 17 -7.78 11.77 -13.64
N LYS A 18 -7.42 13.06 -13.62
CA LYS A 18 -6.20 13.54 -12.96
C LYS A 18 -6.21 13.24 -11.46
N ARG A 19 -7.33 13.46 -10.74
CA ARG A 19 -7.43 13.13 -9.31
C ARG A 19 -7.25 11.64 -9.06
N PHE A 20 -7.89 10.79 -9.87
CA PHE A 20 -7.73 9.34 -9.77
C PHE A 20 -6.28 8.91 -10.04
N GLN A 21 -5.62 9.49 -11.04
CA GLN A 21 -4.21 9.22 -11.33
C GLN A 21 -3.31 9.59 -10.15
N HIS A 22 -3.52 10.76 -9.53
CA HIS A 22 -2.76 11.15 -8.33
C HIS A 22 -2.98 10.18 -7.17
N PHE A 23 -4.23 9.79 -6.92
CA PHE A 23 -4.56 8.78 -5.92
C PHE A 23 -3.84 7.44 -6.17
N ALA A 24 -3.89 6.94 -7.40
CA ALA A 24 -3.25 5.68 -7.78
C ALA A 24 -1.71 5.75 -7.63
N LEU A 25 -1.09 6.85 -8.05
CA LEU A 25 0.35 7.07 -7.92
C LEU A 25 0.79 7.12 -6.45
N ASP A 26 0.01 7.76 -5.58
CA ASP A 26 0.32 7.82 -4.16
C ASP A 26 0.26 6.45 -3.47
N ILE A 27 -0.73 5.63 -3.83
CA ILE A 27 -0.82 4.25 -3.32
C ILE A 27 0.33 3.41 -3.85
N GLN A 28 0.62 3.50 -5.16
CA GLN A 28 1.72 2.77 -5.77
C GLN A 28 3.05 3.13 -5.10
N LYS A 29 3.27 4.42 -4.81
CA LYS A 29 4.47 4.88 -4.10
C LYS A 29 4.52 4.35 -2.68
N ALA A 30 3.43 4.42 -1.93
CA ALA A 30 3.37 3.90 -0.56
C ALA A 30 3.62 2.38 -0.52
N TYR A 31 3.11 1.64 -1.51
CA TYR A 31 3.35 0.21 -1.66
C TYR A 31 4.81 -0.09 -1.99
N ALA A 32 5.38 0.62 -2.96
CA ALA A 32 6.79 0.47 -3.32
C ALA A 32 7.72 0.77 -2.13
N ASP A 33 7.43 1.82 -1.36
CA ASP A 33 8.18 2.18 -0.16
C ASP A 33 8.13 1.06 0.90
N ALA A 34 6.96 0.49 1.14
CA ALA A 34 6.80 -0.62 2.09
C ALA A 34 7.55 -1.88 1.62
N LEU A 35 7.45 -2.21 0.34
CA LEU A 35 8.16 -3.34 -0.26
C LEU A 35 9.68 -3.14 -0.18
N SER A 36 10.20 -1.96 -0.52
CA SER A 36 11.62 -1.65 -0.43
C SER A 36 12.15 -1.74 1.00
N ARG A 37 11.38 -1.26 1.98
CA ARG A 37 11.72 -1.35 3.40
C ARG A 37 11.71 -2.78 3.94
N GLN A 38 10.90 -3.67 3.36
CA GLN A 38 10.89 -5.09 3.75
C GLN A 38 11.93 -5.92 2.98
N ALA A 39 12.18 -5.63 1.71
CA ALA A 39 13.03 -6.44 0.85
C ALA A 39 14.50 -6.47 1.33
N VAL A 40 15.03 -5.33 1.77
CA VAL A 40 16.41 -5.23 2.29
C VAL A 40 16.64 -6.10 3.52
N PRO A 41 15.85 -5.96 4.62
CA PRO A 41 16.02 -6.81 5.79
C PRO A 41 15.68 -8.27 5.51
N TYR A 42 14.72 -8.56 4.62
CA TYR A 42 14.41 -9.93 4.21
C TYR A 42 15.60 -10.62 3.54
N VAL A 43 16.24 -9.96 2.58
CA VAL A 43 17.43 -10.50 1.90
C VAL A 43 18.60 -10.66 2.87
N ALA A 44 18.77 -9.73 3.83
CA ALA A 44 19.79 -9.84 4.87
C ALA A 44 19.54 -11.04 5.79
N ALA A 45 18.32 -11.20 6.30
CA ALA A 45 17.93 -12.32 7.17
C ALA A 45 18.10 -13.67 6.44
N MET A 46 17.73 -13.75 5.17
CA MET A 46 17.92 -14.96 4.36
C MET A 46 19.40 -15.29 4.12
N ARG A 47 20.26 -14.28 3.97
CA ARG A 47 21.71 -14.48 3.84
C ARG A 47 22.33 -14.99 5.16
N GLU A 48 21.92 -14.44 6.29
CA GLU A 48 22.36 -14.88 7.62
C GLU A 48 21.87 -16.29 7.95
N LEU A 49 20.62 -16.62 7.58
CA LEU A 49 20.11 -17.98 7.69
C LEU A 49 20.91 -18.95 6.82
N GLY A 50 21.23 -18.57 5.58
CA GLY A 50 22.06 -19.38 4.69
C GLY A 50 23.46 -19.64 5.24
N HIS A 51 24.10 -18.63 5.85
CA HIS A 51 25.39 -18.80 6.55
C HIS A 51 25.26 -19.72 7.76
N SER A 52 24.21 -19.54 8.57
CA SER A 52 23.96 -20.36 9.75
C SER A 52 23.74 -21.81 9.36
N LEU A 53 22.91 -22.08 8.35
CA LEU A 53 22.65 -23.44 7.83
C LEU A 53 23.89 -24.08 7.20
N ALA A 54 24.72 -23.30 6.48
CA ALA A 54 25.99 -23.79 5.96
C ALA A 54 26.96 -24.23 7.07
N GLY A 55 26.97 -23.51 8.21
CA GLY A 55 27.73 -23.89 9.40
C GLY A 55 27.14 -25.12 10.13
N LEU A 56 25.82 -25.30 10.09
CA LEU A 56 25.11 -26.42 10.73
C LEU A 56 25.33 -27.75 9.99
N ASN A 57 25.67 -27.72 8.70
CA ASN A 57 25.86 -28.90 7.86
C ASN A 57 27.07 -29.77 8.25
N GLN A 58 27.88 -29.34 9.24
CA GLN A 58 29.06 -30.08 9.68
C GLN A 58 28.88 -30.89 10.99
N SER A 59 27.90 -30.59 11.87
CA SER A 59 27.61 -31.37 13.11
C SER A 59 26.44 -30.79 13.96
N ALA A 60 25.42 -30.20 13.37
CA ALA A 60 24.36 -29.55 14.15
C ALA A 60 23.42 -30.52 14.87
N LYS A 61 23.04 -30.19 16.11
CA LYS A 61 21.92 -30.84 16.78
C LYS A 61 20.60 -30.27 16.21
N PRO A 62 19.50 -31.03 16.17
CA PRO A 62 18.22 -30.57 15.62
C PRO A 62 17.70 -29.25 16.23
N GLN A 63 18.01 -29.02 17.50
CA GLN A 63 17.71 -27.80 18.25
C GLN A 63 18.41 -26.55 17.71
N ASP A 64 19.60 -26.69 17.13
CA ASP A 64 20.35 -25.58 16.54
C ASP A 64 19.72 -25.14 15.20
N ILE A 65 19.15 -26.09 14.45
CA ILE A 65 18.39 -25.84 13.22
C ILE A 65 17.08 -25.12 13.55
N ALA A 66 16.36 -25.59 14.58
CA ALA A 66 15.12 -24.97 15.03
C ALA A 66 15.34 -23.53 15.52
N ALA A 67 16.44 -23.28 16.26
CA ALA A 67 16.81 -21.95 16.72
C ALA A 67 17.12 -20.99 15.54
N ALA A 68 17.86 -21.46 14.53
CA ALA A 68 18.16 -20.68 13.33
C ALA A 68 16.89 -20.35 12.53
N GLN A 69 15.95 -21.29 12.40
CA GLN A 69 14.65 -21.06 11.78
C GLN A 69 13.82 -20.03 12.56
N LEU A 70 13.75 -20.15 13.89
CA LEU A 70 13.04 -19.21 14.75
C LEU A 70 13.62 -17.79 14.66
N GLN A 71 14.94 -17.64 14.60
CA GLN A 71 15.58 -16.35 14.37
C GLN A 71 15.22 -15.74 13.01
N ALA A 72 15.18 -16.54 11.95
CA ALA A 72 14.75 -16.06 10.63
C ALA A 72 13.28 -15.61 10.63
N TYR A 73 12.39 -16.34 11.31
CA TYR A 73 10.99 -15.93 11.47
C TYR A 73 10.86 -14.68 12.34
N ALA A 74 11.62 -14.57 13.44
CA ALA A 74 11.64 -13.38 14.28
C ALA A 74 12.07 -12.15 13.48
N ALA A 75 13.17 -12.25 12.71
CA ALA A 75 13.60 -11.20 11.81
C ALA A 75 12.54 -10.88 10.75
N PHE A 76 11.80 -11.86 10.23
CA PHE A 76 10.70 -11.62 9.29
C PHE A 76 9.55 -10.82 9.94
N PHE A 77 9.12 -11.22 11.13
CA PHE A 77 7.98 -10.59 11.82
C PHE A 77 8.31 -9.23 12.44
N GLU A 78 9.53 -9.03 12.94
CA GLU A 78 10.00 -7.72 13.41
C GLU A 78 10.00 -6.68 12.27
N ASN A 79 10.16 -7.14 11.02
CA ASN A 79 10.10 -6.31 9.82
C ASN A 79 8.70 -6.24 9.18
N ALA A 80 7.63 -6.64 9.87
CA ALA A 80 6.25 -6.46 9.40
C ALA A 80 5.74 -5.00 9.53
N SER A 81 6.44 -4.17 10.30
CA SER A 81 6.15 -2.75 10.54
C SER A 81 5.85 -1.92 9.27
N PRO A 82 6.60 -2.05 8.15
CA PRO A 82 6.33 -1.27 6.93
C PRO A 82 4.96 -1.53 6.30
N TRP A 83 4.38 -2.72 6.49
CA TRP A 83 3.04 -3.04 5.97
C TRP A 83 1.93 -2.41 6.81
N SER A 84 2.11 -2.32 8.12
CA SER A 84 1.17 -1.58 8.98
C SER A 84 1.12 -0.11 8.57
N ASP A 85 2.28 0.51 8.37
CA ASP A 85 2.38 1.89 7.87
C ASP A 85 1.71 2.07 6.50
N PHE A 86 1.87 1.10 5.60
CA PHE A 86 1.21 1.10 4.30
C PHE A 86 -0.31 1.04 4.43
N VAL A 87 -0.85 0.12 5.24
CA VAL A 87 -2.30 -0.03 5.44
C VAL A 87 -2.90 1.25 5.99
N GLN A 88 -2.25 1.87 6.98
CA GLN A 88 -2.70 3.16 7.52
C GLN A 88 -2.72 4.27 6.46
N LYS A 89 -1.67 4.36 5.64
CA LYS A 89 -1.61 5.34 4.54
C LYS A 89 -2.67 5.06 3.48
N PHE A 90 -2.88 3.80 3.14
CA PHE A 90 -3.90 3.37 2.18
C PHE A 90 -5.30 3.76 2.66
N ASP A 91 -5.66 3.40 3.89
CA ASP A 91 -6.95 3.74 4.49
C ASP A 91 -7.18 5.25 4.53
N HIS A 92 -6.15 6.01 4.94
CA HIS A 92 -6.22 7.46 4.97
C HIS A 92 -6.44 8.06 3.57
N ARG A 93 -5.71 7.60 2.55
CA ARG A 93 -5.86 8.09 1.17
C ARG A 93 -7.21 7.71 0.58
N CYS A 94 -7.70 6.49 0.82
CA CYS A 94 -9.04 6.07 0.42
C CYS A 94 -10.13 6.97 1.04
N ALA A 95 -10.01 7.27 2.34
CA ALA A 95 -10.94 8.16 3.04
C ALA A 95 -10.85 9.63 2.56
N SER A 96 -9.67 10.10 2.16
CA SER A 96 -9.49 11.44 1.57
C SER A 96 -10.14 11.52 0.19
N PHE A 97 -9.82 10.56 -0.68
CA PHE A 97 -10.34 10.51 -2.04
C PHE A 97 -11.87 10.41 -2.08
N ALA A 98 -12.46 9.56 -1.23
CA ALA A 98 -13.92 9.45 -1.10
C ALA A 98 -14.57 10.77 -0.66
N ARG A 99 -13.94 11.50 0.28
CA ARG A 99 -14.42 12.82 0.72
C ARG A 99 -14.30 13.87 -0.37
N GLU A 100 -13.18 13.91 -1.09
CA GLU A 100 -12.95 14.81 -2.21
C GLU A 100 -14.00 14.59 -3.32
N MET A 101 -14.24 13.35 -3.72
CA MET A 101 -15.27 13.00 -4.71
C MET A 101 -16.68 13.37 -4.23
N ALA A 102 -17.01 13.13 -2.95
CA ALA A 102 -18.31 13.49 -2.40
C ALA A 102 -18.53 15.01 -2.33
N GLN A 103 -17.49 15.79 -2.02
CA GLN A 103 -17.56 17.26 -2.05
C GLN A 103 -17.79 17.80 -3.45
N GLU A 104 -17.16 17.20 -4.45
CA GLU A 104 -17.27 17.62 -5.85
C GLU A 104 -18.66 17.31 -6.42
N LEU A 105 -19.23 16.15 -6.07
CA LEU A 105 -20.63 15.83 -6.40
C LEU A 105 -21.61 16.83 -5.77
N ARG A 106 -21.37 17.27 -4.53
CA ARG A 106 -22.20 18.29 -3.86
C ARG A 106 -22.09 19.67 -4.52
N LYS A 107 -20.90 20.07 -4.97
CA LYS A 107 -20.70 21.33 -5.71
C LYS A 107 -21.38 21.30 -7.07
N SER A 108 -21.30 20.17 -7.78
CA SER A 108 -21.93 19.98 -9.08
C SER A 108 -23.47 19.90 -9.04
N SER A 109 -24.06 19.65 -7.87
CA SER A 109 -25.53 19.55 -7.68
C SER A 109 -26.18 20.81 -7.11
N GLY A 110 -25.40 21.84 -6.75
CA GLY A 110 -25.89 23.09 -6.15
C GLY A 110 -26.00 24.28 -7.10
N GLY A 111 -25.90 24.08 -8.42
CA GLY A 111 -25.82 25.15 -9.41
C GLY A 111 -27.10 25.39 -10.22
N GLU A 112 -28.19 25.82 -9.60
CA GLU A 112 -29.23 26.66 -10.25
C GLU A 112 -30.13 27.30 -9.17
N PRO A 113 -30.09 28.63 -8.94
CA PRO A 113 -31.19 29.31 -8.26
C PRO A 113 -32.33 29.53 -9.28
N PRO A 114 -33.59 29.25 -8.93
CA PRO A 114 -34.70 29.54 -9.82
C PRO A 114 -34.91 31.06 -9.89
N VAL A 115 -34.91 31.60 -11.11
CA VAL A 115 -35.53 32.89 -11.44
C VAL A 115 -36.55 32.63 -12.54
#